data_AF-J7RR85-F1
#
_entry.id   AF-J7RR85-F1
#
_cell.length_a   1.000
_cell.length_b   1.000
_cell.length_c   1.000
_cell.angle_alpha   90.00
_cell.angle_beta   90.00
_cell.angle_gamma   90.00
#
_symmetry.space_group_name_H-M   'P 1'
#
loop_
_entity.id
_entity.type
_entity.pdbx_description
1 polymer ?
#
loop_
_entity_poly.entity_id
_entity_poly.type
_entity_poly.pdbx_seq_one_letter_code
_entity_poly.pdbx_strand_id
1 'polypeptide(L)'
;MALKEKLSKNAYFFYYFILMQGIGSAIISGGIEFAIAYGMYHGRRRVKMWRFPHTMAGDLVVSLWVQVGLTWVLEEIFIGWDFCCGSACEFPHMDAICNYVKKKKALYWYCEVEYGMLPRERGPQGFKQYLKDLFLPERNMSRGHTKKYKLWLWLVRKAMRCLSWGLLLFIFFWPTTLGIMVAPGTKYGRHDYSYNSYPFPQVMKLIFGFVLGLICTPFTVAVVIIRNETYTRMVDSGELEEEWPSEAGFEGSPEERKQDQLLMPSESASVESKC
;
A
#
# COMPACT_ATOMS: atom_id res chain seq x y z
N MET A 1 21.91 -0.10 -28.39
CA MET A 1 21.83 0.57 -27.08
C MET A 1 20.43 0.43 -26.46
N ALA A 2 19.36 0.84 -27.16
CA ALA A 2 17.96 0.72 -26.70
C ALA A 2 17.49 -0.71 -26.29
N LEU A 3 17.93 -1.77 -26.98
CA LEU A 3 17.55 -3.15 -26.61
C LEU A 3 18.15 -3.60 -25.27
N LYS A 4 19.40 -3.22 -24.99
CA LYS A 4 20.10 -3.54 -23.74
C LYS A 4 19.47 -2.80 -22.56
N GLU A 5 19.06 -1.55 -22.77
CA GLU A 5 18.32 -0.76 -21.80
C GLU A 5 16.93 -1.35 -21.51
N LYS A 6 16.18 -1.72 -22.55
CA LYS A 6 14.86 -2.37 -22.40
C LYS A 6 14.95 -3.71 -21.68
N LEU A 7 15.97 -4.52 -21.98
CA LEU A 7 16.21 -5.79 -21.30
C LEU A 7 16.58 -5.57 -19.82
N SER A 8 17.41 -4.56 -19.52
CA SER A 8 17.77 -4.18 -18.16
C SER A 8 16.56 -3.72 -17.33
N LYS A 9 15.67 -2.91 -17.91
CA LYS A 9 14.43 -2.46 -17.28
C LYS A 9 13.49 -3.64 -16.98
N ASN A 10 13.33 -4.57 -17.93
CA ASN A 10 12.52 -5.77 -17.73
C ASN A 10 13.09 -6.72 -16.68
N ALA A 11 14.41 -6.88 -16.62
CA ALA A 11 15.08 -7.70 -15.61
C ALA A 11 14.96 -7.09 -14.21
N TYR A 12 15.14 -5.77 -14.10
CA TYR A 12 14.94 -5.02 -12.85
C TYR A 12 13.48 -5.15 -12.38
N PHE A 13 12.52 -4.99 -13.29
CA PHE A 13 11.11 -5.19 -13.00
C PHE A 13 10.84 -6.59 -12.42
N PHE A 14 11.31 -7.64 -13.07
CA PHE A 14 11.11 -9.01 -12.59
C PHE A 14 11.73 -9.22 -11.20
N TYR A 15 12.96 -8.73 -11.00
CA TYR A 15 13.64 -8.80 -9.72
C TYR A 15 12.88 -8.06 -8.61
N TYR A 16 12.50 -6.80 -8.83
CA TYR A 16 11.79 -6.00 -7.84
C TYR A 16 10.39 -6.58 -7.54
N PHE A 17 9.62 -6.88 -8.57
CA PHE A 17 8.21 -7.23 -8.40
C PHE A 17 8.00 -8.69 -7.98
N ILE A 18 8.71 -9.65 -8.57
CA ILE A 18 8.51 -11.08 -8.27
C ILE A 18 9.39 -11.52 -7.10
N LEU A 19 10.66 -11.14 -7.08
CA LEU A 19 11.59 -11.60 -6.05
C LEU A 19 11.39 -10.82 -4.74
N MET A 20 11.51 -9.49 -4.78
CA MET A 20 11.43 -8.68 -3.57
C MET A 20 10.00 -8.58 -3.04
N GLN A 21 9.06 -8.15 -3.88
CA GLN A 21 7.67 -7.95 -3.44
C GLN A 21 6.86 -9.25 -3.35
N GLY A 22 7.08 -10.20 -4.26
CA GLY A 22 6.42 -11.51 -4.20
C GLY A 22 7.03 -12.44 -3.15
N ILE A 23 8.23 -12.96 -3.42
CA ILE A 23 8.86 -14.00 -2.59
C ILE A 23 9.28 -13.45 -1.23
N GLY A 24 9.84 -12.24 -1.17
CA GLY A 24 10.21 -11.59 0.10
C GLY A 24 9.02 -11.45 1.03
N SER A 25 7.91 -10.89 0.54
CA SER A 25 6.67 -10.79 1.32
C SER A 25 6.11 -12.16 1.71
N ALA A 26 6.12 -13.14 0.79
CA ALA A 26 5.65 -14.50 1.07
C ALA A 26 6.42 -15.15 2.24
N ILE A 27 7.74 -15.02 2.27
CA ILE A 27 8.56 -15.56 3.37
C ILE A 27 8.20 -14.88 4.70
N ILE A 28 8.10 -13.54 4.70
CA ILE A 28 7.78 -12.77 5.91
C ILE A 28 6.38 -13.14 6.42
N SER A 29 5.39 -13.13 5.54
CA SER A 29 4.00 -13.46 5.88
C SER A 29 3.85 -14.90 6.36
N GLY A 30 4.45 -15.87 5.66
CA GLY A 30 4.44 -17.27 6.09
C GLY A 30 5.12 -17.46 7.44
N GLY A 31 6.23 -16.76 7.69
CA GLY A 31 6.91 -16.75 8.99
C GLY A 31 6.08 -16.18 10.13
N ILE A 32 5.38 -15.06 9.91
CA ILE A 32 4.48 -14.45 10.90
C ILE A 32 3.32 -15.40 11.22
N GLU A 33 2.67 -15.96 10.21
CA GLU A 33 1.57 -16.91 10.40
C GLU A 33 2.02 -18.19 11.10
N PHE A 34 3.22 -18.69 10.79
CA PHE A 34 3.84 -19.78 11.53
C PHE A 34 4.05 -19.44 13.01
N ALA A 35 4.58 -18.25 13.31
CA ALA A 35 4.82 -17.80 14.68
C ALA A 35 3.52 -17.69 15.48
N ILE A 36 2.46 -17.14 14.86
CA ILE A 36 1.12 -17.07 15.46
C ILE A 36 0.58 -18.48 15.73
N ALA A 37 0.63 -19.38 14.75
CA ALA A 37 0.20 -20.77 14.94
C ALA A 37 1.03 -21.49 16.02
N TYR A 38 2.33 -21.25 16.07
CA TYR A 38 3.19 -21.81 17.11
C TYR A 38 2.72 -21.33 18.48
N GLY A 39 2.56 -20.02 18.69
CA GLY A 39 2.06 -19.48 19.96
C GLY A 39 0.67 -20.00 20.35
N MET A 40 -0.22 -20.22 19.37
CA MET A 40 -1.59 -20.68 19.63
C MET A 40 -1.74 -22.18 19.88
N TYR A 41 -0.91 -23.01 19.21
CA TYR A 41 -1.09 -24.46 19.20
C TYR A 41 0.00 -25.22 19.96
N HIS A 42 1.14 -24.59 20.24
CA HIS A 42 2.19 -25.20 21.04
C HIS A 42 1.67 -25.55 22.44
N GLY A 43 1.96 -26.77 22.90
CA GLY A 43 1.50 -27.28 24.20
C GLY A 43 0.07 -27.82 24.25
N ARG A 44 -0.71 -27.77 23.15
CA ARG A 44 -2.06 -28.34 23.10
C ARG A 44 -2.03 -29.82 22.70
N ARG A 45 -3.02 -30.62 23.11
CA ARG A 45 -3.09 -32.06 22.75
C ARG A 45 -3.66 -32.30 21.34
N ARG A 46 -4.71 -31.56 20.96
CA ARG A 46 -5.37 -31.68 19.66
C ARG A 46 -5.91 -30.32 19.21
N VAL A 47 -5.75 -30.03 17.92
CA VAL A 47 -6.34 -28.86 17.26
C VAL A 47 -7.51 -29.33 16.41
N LYS A 48 -8.61 -28.59 16.42
CA LYS A 48 -9.84 -28.95 15.71
C LYS A 48 -10.03 -28.07 14.50
N MET A 49 -10.60 -28.63 13.44
CA MET A 49 -10.83 -27.92 12.20
C MET A 49 -11.93 -26.87 12.36
N TRP A 50 -13.10 -27.29 12.85
CA TRP A 50 -14.31 -26.45 12.84
C TRP A 50 -14.80 -26.04 14.23
N ARG A 51 -14.51 -26.82 15.27
CA ARG A 51 -15.12 -26.64 16.59
C ARG A 51 -14.30 -25.76 17.54
N PHE A 52 -14.96 -24.77 18.15
CA PHE A 52 -14.43 -23.91 19.21
C PHE A 52 -13.93 -24.71 20.43
N PRO A 53 -13.00 -24.18 21.24
CA PRO A 53 -12.45 -22.81 21.23
C PRO A 53 -11.21 -22.59 20.34
N HIS A 54 -10.70 -23.61 19.66
CA HIS A 54 -9.46 -23.53 18.88
C HIS A 54 -9.71 -24.03 17.45
N THR A 55 -10.45 -23.21 16.71
CA THR A 55 -10.83 -23.50 15.32
C THR A 55 -9.72 -23.08 14.38
N MET A 56 -9.20 -24.05 13.64
CA MET A 56 -8.23 -23.76 12.59
C MET A 56 -8.88 -22.98 11.43
N ALA A 57 -10.12 -23.32 11.07
CA ALA A 57 -10.85 -22.63 10.01
C ALA A 57 -11.11 -21.15 10.33
N GLY A 58 -11.50 -20.84 11.58
CA GLY A 58 -11.78 -19.47 12.01
C GLY A 58 -10.51 -18.62 12.08
N ASP A 59 -9.42 -19.21 12.57
CA ASP A 59 -8.09 -18.59 12.60
C ASP A 59 -7.63 -18.17 11.18
N LEU A 60 -7.77 -19.06 10.19
CA LEU A 60 -7.45 -18.75 8.79
C LEU A 60 -8.30 -17.62 8.20
N VAL A 61 -9.60 -17.53 8.54
CA VAL A 61 -10.45 -16.41 8.08
C VAL A 61 -9.93 -15.10 8.63
N VAL A 62 -9.61 -15.04 9.93
CA VAL A 62 -9.13 -13.82 10.57
C VAL A 62 -7.78 -13.42 10.00
N SER A 63 -6.85 -14.36 9.86
CA SER A 63 -5.55 -14.13 9.21
C SER A 63 -5.71 -13.54 7.81
N LEU A 64 -6.61 -14.06 6.98
CA LEU A 64 -6.85 -13.54 5.63
C LEU A 64 -7.18 -12.05 5.65
N TRP A 65 -8.18 -11.66 6.43
CA TRP A 65 -8.64 -10.27 6.46
C TRP A 65 -7.62 -9.32 7.07
N VAL A 66 -6.98 -9.73 8.16
CA VAL A 66 -5.93 -8.93 8.82
C VAL A 66 -4.73 -8.76 7.88
N GLN A 67 -4.29 -9.83 7.23
CA GLN A 67 -3.15 -9.79 6.33
C GLN A 67 -3.42 -8.94 5.10
N VAL A 68 -4.57 -9.11 4.43
CA VAL A 68 -4.94 -8.30 3.26
C VAL A 68 -5.01 -6.81 3.63
N GLY A 69 -5.65 -6.50 4.76
CA GLY A 69 -5.76 -5.11 5.24
C GLY A 69 -4.41 -4.49 5.58
N LEU A 70 -3.57 -5.22 6.33
CA LEU A 70 -2.25 -4.74 6.73
C LEU A 70 -1.33 -4.58 5.53
N THR A 71 -1.31 -5.55 4.61
CA THR A 71 -0.53 -5.47 3.36
C THR A 71 -0.90 -4.21 2.59
N TRP A 72 -2.19 -3.92 2.42
CA TRP A 72 -2.63 -2.73 1.71
C TRP A 72 -2.09 -1.44 2.33
N VAL A 73 -2.17 -1.32 3.67
CA VAL A 73 -1.68 -0.13 4.37
C VAL A 73 -0.16 0.01 4.28
N LEU A 74 0.57 -1.09 4.42
CA LEU A 74 2.04 -1.07 4.36
C LEU A 74 2.54 -0.73 2.95
N GLU A 75 1.99 -1.35 1.90
CA GLU A 75 2.44 -1.06 0.54
C GLU A 75 2.07 0.36 0.09
N GLU A 76 0.94 0.90 0.55
CA GLU A 76 0.61 2.31 0.33
C GLU A 76 1.67 3.26 0.90
N ILE A 77 2.20 2.94 2.09
CA ILE A 77 3.23 3.72 2.77
C ILE A 77 4.60 3.52 2.11
N PHE A 78 5.04 2.28 1.89
CA PHE A 78 6.38 1.98 1.41
C PHE A 78 6.54 2.27 -0.09
N ILE A 79 5.64 1.75 -0.93
CA ILE A 79 5.71 1.97 -2.38
C ILE A 79 5.36 3.41 -2.70
N GLY A 80 4.42 4.00 -1.96
CA GLY A 80 4.12 5.42 -2.11
C GLY A 80 5.32 6.31 -1.77
N TRP A 81 6.07 5.96 -0.73
CA TRP A 81 7.32 6.64 -0.38
C TRP A 81 8.40 6.44 -1.45
N ASP A 82 8.62 5.20 -1.89
CA ASP A 82 9.57 4.87 -2.95
C ASP A 82 9.26 5.65 -4.24
N PHE A 83 7.97 5.82 -4.57
CA PHE A 83 7.51 6.62 -5.71
C PHE A 83 7.85 8.11 -5.53
N CYS A 84 7.58 8.68 -4.35
CA CYS A 84 7.93 10.06 -4.05
C CYS A 84 9.45 10.32 -4.07
N CYS A 85 10.27 9.31 -3.76
CA CYS A 85 11.72 9.38 -3.83
C CYS A 85 12.29 9.12 -5.25
N GLY A 86 11.46 8.78 -6.23
CA GLY A 86 11.91 8.42 -7.58
C GLY A 86 12.59 7.05 -7.69
N SER A 87 12.44 6.20 -6.67
CA SER A 87 13.00 4.84 -6.61
C SER A 87 12.01 3.76 -7.08
N ALA A 88 10.74 4.13 -7.31
CA ALA A 88 9.73 3.18 -7.74
C ALA A 88 10.02 2.58 -9.12
N CYS A 89 9.67 1.31 -9.28
CA CYS A 89 9.81 0.60 -10.54
C CYS A 89 8.69 0.99 -11.52
N GLU A 90 9.06 1.28 -12.77
CA GLU A 90 8.11 1.42 -13.87
C GLU A 90 7.75 0.04 -14.45
N PHE A 91 6.46 -0.19 -14.75
CA PHE A 91 6.02 -1.41 -15.43
C PHE A 91 6.36 -1.37 -16.93
N PRO A 92 6.68 -2.52 -17.54
CA PRO A 92 6.74 -2.59 -19.00
C PRO A 92 5.36 -2.28 -19.59
N HIS A 93 5.32 -1.46 -20.64
CA HIS A 93 4.08 -1.00 -21.30
C HIS A 93 3.14 -0.18 -20.41
N MET A 94 3.71 0.57 -19.47
CA MET A 94 2.96 1.44 -18.57
C MET A 94 1.99 2.38 -19.31
N ASP A 95 2.38 2.89 -20.48
CA ASP A 95 1.51 3.74 -21.31
C ASP A 95 0.19 3.06 -21.68
N ALA A 96 0.25 1.79 -22.09
CA ALA A 96 -0.94 1.03 -22.47
C ALA A 96 -1.82 0.75 -21.24
N ILE A 97 -1.20 0.44 -20.11
CA ILE A 97 -1.89 0.14 -18.85
C ILE A 97 -2.62 1.39 -18.34
N CYS A 98 -1.92 2.52 -18.22
CA CYS A 98 -2.52 3.79 -17.81
C CYS A 98 -3.66 4.17 -18.74
N ASN A 99 -3.47 4.12 -20.06
CA ASN A 99 -4.54 4.41 -21.03
C ASN A 99 -5.75 3.48 -20.89
N TYR A 100 -5.54 2.20 -20.55
CA TYR A 100 -6.61 1.26 -20.30
C TYR A 100 -7.37 1.58 -19.00
N VAL A 101 -6.65 1.91 -17.93
CA VAL A 101 -7.20 2.33 -16.64
C VAL A 101 -8.04 3.60 -16.80
N LYS A 102 -7.52 4.61 -17.50
CA LYS A 102 -8.23 5.86 -17.82
C LYS A 102 -9.57 5.59 -18.52
N LYS A 103 -9.60 4.68 -19.51
CA LYS A 103 -10.81 4.35 -20.29
C LYS A 103 -11.87 3.59 -19.49
N LYS A 104 -11.48 2.84 -18.45
CA LYS A 104 -12.39 1.96 -17.71
C LYS A 104 -12.77 2.57 -16.37
N LYS A 105 -13.98 3.12 -16.27
CA LYS A 105 -14.52 3.75 -15.06
C LYS A 105 -14.36 2.91 -13.78
N ALA A 106 -14.59 1.60 -13.87
CA ALA A 106 -14.44 0.70 -12.72
C ALA A 106 -12.98 0.61 -12.24
N LEU A 107 -12.02 0.53 -13.17
CA LEU A 107 -10.60 0.43 -12.84
C LEU A 107 -10.04 1.77 -12.36
N TYR A 108 -10.45 2.87 -13.00
CA TYR A 108 -10.16 4.24 -12.57
C TYR A 108 -10.59 4.48 -11.11
N TRP A 109 -11.83 4.08 -10.77
CA TRP A 109 -12.36 4.18 -9.41
C TRP A 109 -11.65 3.24 -8.42
N TYR A 110 -11.39 2.00 -8.85
CA TYR A 110 -10.70 1.02 -8.01
C TYR A 110 -9.27 1.47 -7.67
N CYS A 111 -8.53 2.02 -8.64
CA CYS A 111 -7.16 2.49 -8.42
C CYS A 111 -7.08 3.81 -7.64
N GLU A 112 -8.15 4.60 -7.49
CA GLU A 112 -8.09 5.97 -6.92
C GLU A 112 -7.15 6.89 -7.67
N VAL A 113 -7.24 6.91 -8.99
CA VAL A 113 -6.32 7.73 -9.80
C VAL A 113 -6.31 9.19 -9.36
N GLU A 114 -7.46 9.77 -8.97
CA GLU A 114 -7.59 11.15 -8.45
C GLU A 114 -6.82 11.44 -7.16
N TYR A 115 -6.36 10.41 -6.45
CA TYR A 115 -5.64 10.51 -5.18
C TYR A 115 -4.22 9.94 -5.29
N GLY A 116 -3.67 9.88 -6.50
CA GLY A 116 -2.26 9.57 -6.71
C GLY A 116 -1.34 10.61 -6.05
N MET A 117 -0.10 10.20 -5.81
CA MET A 117 0.94 11.09 -5.30
C MET A 117 1.86 11.49 -6.45
N LEU A 118 2.32 12.74 -6.45
CA LEU A 118 3.32 13.25 -7.37
C LEU A 118 4.70 13.24 -6.70
N PRO A 119 5.77 12.89 -7.42
CA PRO A 119 7.12 13.19 -6.96
C PRO A 119 7.28 14.71 -6.89
N ARG A 120 7.72 15.25 -5.75
CA ARG A 120 7.88 16.70 -5.58
C ARG A 120 9.28 17.10 -6.03
N GLU A 121 9.37 17.97 -7.04
CA GLU A 121 10.66 18.46 -7.55
C GLU A 121 11.45 19.31 -6.53
N ARG A 122 10.78 19.92 -5.54
CA ARG A 122 11.40 20.78 -4.52
C ARG A 122 11.77 20.03 -3.22
N GLY A 123 12.96 19.43 -3.21
CA GLY A 123 13.74 19.09 -2.01
C GLY A 123 13.39 17.75 -1.29
N PRO A 124 14.30 17.26 -0.41
CA PRO A 124 14.13 15.98 0.27
C PRO A 124 12.92 16.05 1.22
N GLN A 125 11.86 15.31 0.90
CA GLN A 125 10.76 15.16 1.83
C GLN A 125 11.26 14.42 3.07
N GLY A 126 10.86 14.86 4.26
CA GLY A 126 10.95 14.01 5.44
C GLY A 126 9.84 12.98 5.42
N PHE A 127 10.11 11.73 5.78
CA PHE A 127 9.11 10.64 5.85
C PHE A 127 7.85 11.04 6.65
N LYS A 128 8.00 11.87 7.68
CA LYS A 128 6.88 12.41 8.47
C LYS A 128 5.94 13.30 7.65
N GLN A 129 6.48 14.09 6.71
CA GLN A 129 5.67 14.96 5.86
C GLN A 129 4.90 14.13 4.85
N TYR A 130 5.56 13.16 4.23
CA TYR A 130 4.90 12.19 3.35
C TYR A 130 3.74 11.47 4.05
N LEU A 131 3.94 10.97 5.27
CA LEU A 131 2.85 10.34 6.02
C LEU A 131 1.68 11.29 6.28
N LYS A 132 1.95 12.57 6.59
CA LYS A 132 0.88 13.57 6.75
C LYS A 132 0.11 13.74 5.44
N ASP A 133 0.80 13.86 4.32
CA ASP A 133 0.18 14.07 3.01
C ASP A 133 -0.62 12.83 2.56
N LEU A 134 -0.14 11.62 2.91
CA LEU A 134 -0.83 10.36 2.66
C LEU A 134 -2.13 10.22 3.46
N PHE A 135 -2.10 10.49 4.77
CA PHE A 135 -3.26 10.30 5.67
C PHE A 135 -4.24 11.48 5.67
N LEU A 136 -3.76 12.68 5.35
CA LEU A 136 -4.54 13.92 5.32
C LEU A 136 -4.37 14.58 3.95
N PRO A 137 -4.88 13.96 2.87
CA PRO A 137 -4.82 14.58 1.56
C PRO A 137 -5.59 15.90 1.60
N GLU A 138 -4.86 17.01 1.53
CA GLU A 138 -5.44 18.36 1.48
C GLU A 138 -6.04 18.67 0.10
N ARG A 139 -5.64 17.89 -0.92
CA ARG A 139 -5.74 18.16 -2.36
C ARG A 139 -7.12 18.11 -3.03
N ASN A 140 -8.18 17.63 -2.37
CA ASN A 140 -9.45 17.37 -3.08
C ASN A 140 -10.71 17.66 -2.26
N MET A 141 -10.57 18.32 -1.11
CA MET A 141 -11.72 18.53 -0.21
C MET A 141 -11.85 19.98 0.21
N SER A 142 -13.03 20.53 -0.14
CA SER A 142 -13.51 21.87 0.19
C SER A 142 -13.12 22.29 1.61
N ARG A 143 -12.76 23.57 1.74
CA ARG A 143 -12.01 24.24 2.82
C ARG A 143 -12.66 24.22 4.23
N GLY A 144 -13.63 23.33 4.49
CA GLY A 144 -14.42 23.28 5.74
C GLY A 144 -14.40 21.95 6.51
N HIS A 145 -13.76 20.88 6.02
CA HIS A 145 -13.81 19.57 6.71
C HIS A 145 -12.72 19.39 7.78
N THR A 146 -13.10 18.85 8.94
CA THR A 146 -12.17 18.57 10.04
C THR A 146 -11.15 17.47 9.66
N LYS A 147 -9.94 17.53 10.23
CA LYS A 147 -8.87 16.53 10.02
C LYS A 147 -9.35 15.09 10.27
N LYS A 148 -10.23 14.90 11.26
CA LYS A 148 -10.83 13.59 11.59
C LYS A 148 -11.66 13.02 10.45
N TYR A 149 -12.45 13.86 9.77
CA TYR A 149 -13.27 13.43 8.64
C TYR A 149 -12.41 13.00 7.45
N LYS A 150 -11.33 13.75 7.15
CA LYS A 150 -10.39 13.40 6.07
C LYS A 150 -9.73 12.04 6.31
N LEU A 151 -9.25 11.82 7.54
CA LEU A 151 -8.66 10.54 7.94
C LEU A 151 -9.68 9.38 7.86
N TRP A 152 -10.91 9.61 8.32
CA TRP A 152 -11.97 8.60 8.25
C TRP A 152 -12.33 8.25 6.81
N LEU A 153 -12.44 9.25 5.94
CA LEU A 153 -12.71 9.04 4.53
C LEU A 153 -11.59 8.25 3.85
N TRP A 154 -10.33 8.60 4.14
CA TRP A 154 -9.17 7.85 3.70
C TRP A 154 -9.26 6.38 4.15
N LEU A 155 -9.55 6.14 5.44
CA LEU A 155 -9.65 4.80 6.00
C LEU A 155 -10.78 3.99 5.35
N VAL A 156 -11.98 4.55 5.20
CA VAL A 156 -13.13 3.89 4.57
C VAL A 156 -12.81 3.52 3.12
N ARG A 157 -12.14 4.41 2.40
CA ARG A 157 -11.72 4.15 1.02
C ARG A 157 -10.73 2.99 0.94
N LYS A 158 -9.70 2.97 1.79
CA LYS A 158 -8.78 1.82 1.83
C LYS A 158 -9.49 0.54 2.25
N ALA A 159 -10.36 0.61 3.25
CA ALA A 159 -11.17 -0.52 3.70
C ALA A 159 -12.02 -1.12 2.57
N MET A 160 -12.67 -0.31 1.72
CA MET A 160 -13.44 -0.84 0.58
C MET A 160 -12.59 -1.66 -0.41
N ARG A 161 -11.31 -1.31 -0.59
CA ARG A 161 -10.38 -2.03 -1.48
C ARG A 161 -9.84 -3.29 -0.85
N CYS A 162 -9.45 -3.21 0.41
CA CYS A 162 -9.10 -4.37 1.21
C CYS A 162 -10.27 -5.37 1.26
N LEU A 163 -11.50 -4.86 1.42
CA LEU A 163 -12.72 -5.68 1.45
C LEU A 163 -13.00 -6.35 0.09
N SER A 164 -12.92 -5.61 -1.01
CA SER A 164 -13.16 -6.19 -2.34
C SER A 164 -12.10 -7.21 -2.75
N TRP A 165 -10.81 -6.92 -2.53
CA TRP A 165 -9.73 -7.87 -2.81
C TRP A 165 -9.75 -9.06 -1.85
N GLY A 166 -9.93 -8.80 -0.55
CA GLY A 166 -10.06 -9.83 0.47
C GLY A 166 -11.28 -10.72 0.25
N LEU A 167 -12.39 -10.20 -0.26
CA LEU A 167 -13.57 -11.00 -0.61
C LEU A 167 -13.27 -11.98 -1.74
N LEU A 168 -12.55 -11.55 -2.78
CA LEU A 168 -12.13 -12.45 -3.85
C LEU A 168 -11.24 -13.57 -3.32
N LEU A 169 -10.23 -13.23 -2.50
CA LEU A 169 -9.38 -14.22 -1.86
C LEU A 169 -10.17 -15.12 -0.90
N PHE A 170 -11.12 -14.58 -0.16
CA PHE A 170 -11.97 -15.36 0.74
C PHE A 170 -12.83 -16.37 -0.02
N ILE A 171 -13.38 -16.02 -1.20
CA ILE A 171 -14.22 -16.94 -1.98
C ILE A 171 -13.39 -18.08 -2.60
N PHE A 172 -12.18 -17.79 -3.08
CA PHE A 172 -11.37 -18.79 -3.78
C PHE A 172 -10.34 -19.46 -2.89
N PHE A 173 -9.51 -18.66 -2.22
CA PHE A 173 -8.34 -19.15 -1.49
C PHE A 173 -8.71 -19.87 -0.18
N TRP A 174 -9.69 -19.35 0.56
CA TRP A 174 -10.06 -19.95 1.85
C TRP A 174 -10.72 -21.34 1.70
N PRO A 175 -11.74 -21.58 0.87
CA PRO A 175 -12.33 -22.92 0.69
C PRO A 175 -11.33 -23.93 0.15
N THR A 176 -10.47 -23.54 -0.80
CA THR A 176 -9.42 -24.42 -1.33
C THR A 176 -8.46 -24.85 -0.22
N THR A 177 -8.04 -23.91 0.63
CA THR A 177 -7.19 -24.20 1.79
C THR A 177 -7.86 -25.21 2.73
N LEU A 178 -9.13 -24.98 3.10
CA LEU A 178 -9.86 -25.91 3.97
C LEU A 178 -10.01 -27.29 3.35
N GLY A 179 -10.30 -27.36 2.05
CA GLY A 179 -10.42 -28.62 1.31
C GLY A 179 -9.13 -29.44 1.38
N ILE A 180 -7.98 -28.80 1.19
CA ILE A 180 -6.66 -29.44 1.32
C ILE A 180 -6.43 -29.92 2.75
N MET A 181 -6.82 -29.12 3.75
CA MET A 181 -6.58 -29.43 5.15
C MET A 181 -7.42 -30.58 5.68
N VAL A 182 -8.65 -30.75 5.18
CA VAL A 182 -9.52 -31.87 5.58
C VAL A 182 -8.90 -33.23 5.21
N ALA A 183 -8.16 -33.32 4.10
CA ALA A 183 -7.61 -34.59 3.62
C ALA A 183 -6.69 -35.32 4.63
N PRO A 184 -5.70 -34.68 5.26
CA PRO A 184 -4.86 -35.31 6.30
C PRO A 184 -5.51 -35.37 7.69
N GLY A 185 -6.72 -34.84 7.88
CA GLY A 185 -7.37 -34.77 9.19
C GLY A 185 -7.91 -36.11 9.67
N THR A 186 -7.71 -36.44 10.94
CA THR A 186 -8.38 -37.60 11.55
C THR A 186 -9.81 -37.21 11.91
N LYS A 187 -10.80 -37.99 11.45
CA LYS A 187 -12.21 -37.75 11.81
C LYS A 187 -12.38 -37.77 13.33
N TYR A 188 -12.96 -36.70 13.87
CA TYR A 188 -13.28 -36.53 15.27
C TYR A 188 -14.79 -36.32 15.42
N GLY A 189 -15.51 -37.39 15.76
CA GLY A 189 -16.98 -37.38 15.81
C GLY A 189 -17.62 -37.41 14.41
N ARG A 190 -18.84 -36.86 14.28
CA ARG A 190 -19.64 -36.94 13.04
C ARG A 190 -19.24 -35.93 11.95
N HIS A 191 -18.72 -34.75 12.31
CA HIS A 191 -18.55 -33.63 11.37
C HIS A 191 -17.25 -32.83 11.55
N ASP A 192 -16.30 -33.29 12.37
CA ASP A 192 -15.07 -32.54 12.65
C ASP A 192 -13.82 -33.35 12.34
N TYR A 193 -12.71 -32.64 12.17
CA TYR A 193 -11.39 -33.21 11.93
C TYR A 193 -10.42 -32.68 12.98
N SER A 194 -9.61 -33.57 13.54
CA SER A 194 -8.56 -33.20 14.49
C SER A 194 -7.18 -33.48 13.94
N TYR A 195 -6.22 -32.67 14.38
CA TYR A 195 -4.81 -32.82 14.06
C TYR A 195 -3.99 -32.88 15.34
N ASN A 196 -2.82 -33.52 15.25
CA ASN A 196 -1.78 -33.36 16.25
C ASN A 196 -1.37 -31.89 16.29
N SER A 197 -1.02 -31.41 17.48
CA SER A 197 -0.72 -29.99 17.72
C SER A 197 0.54 -29.49 17.04
N TYR A 198 1.47 -30.37 16.70
CA TYR A 198 2.68 -30.06 15.94
C TYR A 198 3.04 -31.26 15.04
N PRO A 199 3.58 -31.04 13.83
CA PRO A 199 3.86 -29.76 13.16
C PRO A 199 2.73 -29.26 12.26
N PHE A 200 1.63 -30.01 12.15
CA PHE A 200 0.67 -29.83 11.06
C PHE A 200 0.00 -28.43 11.04
N PRO A 201 -0.60 -27.93 12.14
CA PRO A 201 -1.21 -26.60 12.17
C PRO A 201 -0.26 -25.47 11.76
N GLN A 202 0.99 -25.55 12.21
CA GLN A 202 2.01 -24.52 12.00
C GLN A 202 2.49 -24.51 10.56
N VAL A 203 2.75 -25.69 9.99
CA VAL A 203 3.15 -25.81 8.58
C VAL A 203 2.03 -25.36 7.65
N MET A 204 0.78 -25.71 7.94
CA MET A 204 -0.36 -25.27 7.12
C MET A 204 -0.53 -23.75 7.17
N LYS A 205 -0.38 -23.13 8.35
CA LYS A 205 -0.39 -21.67 8.49
C LYS A 205 0.77 -21.00 7.76
N LEU A 206 1.97 -21.59 7.80
CA LEU A 206 3.12 -21.11 7.06
C LEU A 206 2.83 -21.07 5.55
N ILE A 207 2.35 -22.19 5.00
CA ILE A 207 2.02 -22.30 3.57
C ILE A 207 0.90 -21.32 3.22
N PHE A 208 -0.12 -21.20 4.07
CA PHE A 208 -1.22 -20.27 3.89
C PHE A 208 -0.72 -18.82 3.80
N GLY A 209 0.04 -18.36 4.80
CA GLY A 209 0.61 -17.00 4.80
C GLY A 209 1.55 -16.78 3.62
N PHE A 210 2.38 -17.77 3.29
CA PHE A 210 3.29 -17.69 2.16
C PHE A 210 2.56 -17.47 0.83
N VAL A 211 1.59 -18.33 0.51
CA VAL A 211 0.85 -18.20 -0.75
C VAL A 211 -0.01 -16.94 -0.76
N LEU A 212 -0.60 -16.57 0.38
CA LEU A 212 -1.38 -15.34 0.50
C LEU A 212 -0.50 -14.10 0.28
N GLY A 213 0.70 -14.05 0.86
CA GLY A 213 1.67 -12.98 0.66
C GLY A 213 2.16 -12.90 -0.79
N LEU A 214 2.43 -14.05 -1.41
CA LEU A 214 2.86 -14.16 -2.79
C LEU A 214 1.83 -13.59 -3.79
N ILE A 215 0.54 -13.68 -3.47
CA ILE A 215 -0.54 -13.18 -4.33
C ILE A 215 -0.92 -11.75 -3.96
N CYS A 216 -1.08 -11.47 -2.66
CA CYS A 216 -1.63 -10.22 -2.18
C CYS A 216 -0.68 -9.04 -2.38
N THR A 217 0.59 -9.19 -2.00
CA THR A 217 1.56 -8.09 -2.06
C THR A 217 1.81 -7.59 -3.49
N PRO A 218 2.19 -8.42 -4.48
CA PRO A 218 2.42 -7.91 -5.83
C PRO A 218 1.17 -7.28 -6.43
N PHE A 219 -0.02 -7.83 -6.14
CA PHE A 219 -1.27 -7.22 -6.57
C PHE A 219 -1.44 -5.80 -6.01
N THR A 220 -1.28 -5.62 -4.69
CA THR A 220 -1.43 -4.31 -4.06
C THR A 220 -0.36 -3.32 -4.54
N VAL A 221 0.90 -3.75 -4.65
CA VAL A 221 1.99 -2.94 -5.21
C VAL A 221 1.64 -2.47 -6.62
N ALA A 222 1.11 -3.36 -7.47
CA ALA A 222 0.71 -2.99 -8.83
C ALA A 222 -0.37 -1.91 -8.85
N VAL A 223 -1.38 -2.03 -7.99
CA VAL A 223 -2.46 -1.03 -7.89
C VAL A 223 -1.91 0.33 -7.46
N VAL A 224 -1.00 0.37 -6.48
CA VAL A 224 -0.40 1.61 -5.97
C VAL A 224 0.47 2.29 -7.03
N ILE A 225 1.32 1.53 -7.74
CA ILE A 225 2.16 2.08 -8.82
C ILE A 225 1.29 2.59 -9.96
N ILE A 226 0.34 1.77 -10.45
CA ILE A 226 -0.56 2.16 -11.55
C ILE A 226 -1.34 3.44 -11.20
N ARG A 227 -1.82 3.57 -9.96
CA ARG A 227 -2.48 4.78 -9.48
C ARG A 227 -1.58 6.00 -9.62
N ASN A 228 -0.42 5.97 -8.95
CA ASN A 228 0.48 7.12 -8.86
C ASN A 228 0.98 7.55 -10.24
N GLU A 229 1.31 6.58 -11.09
CA GLU A 229 1.76 6.83 -12.44
C GLU A 229 0.67 7.42 -13.32
N THR A 230 -0.55 6.85 -13.27
CA THR A 230 -1.69 7.36 -14.06
C THR A 230 -2.03 8.80 -13.65
N TYR A 231 -1.96 9.10 -12.34
CA TYR A 231 -2.16 10.44 -11.82
C TYR A 231 -1.11 11.42 -12.33
N THR A 232 0.18 11.06 -12.23
CA THR A 232 1.29 11.89 -12.70
C THR A 232 1.11 12.30 -14.15
N ARG A 233 0.79 11.31 -15.02
CA ARG A 233 0.57 11.56 -16.44
C ARG A 233 -0.65 12.40 -16.77
N MET A 234 -1.67 12.37 -15.91
CA MET A 234 -2.87 13.22 -16.08
C MET A 234 -2.58 14.67 -15.71
N VAL A 235 -1.73 14.87 -14.71
CA VAL A 235 -1.26 16.21 -14.34
C VAL A 235 -0.35 16.75 -15.44
N ASP A 236 0.59 15.94 -15.93
CA ASP A 236 1.49 16.33 -17.03
C ASP A 236 0.75 16.63 -18.34
N SER A 237 -0.36 15.92 -18.62
CA SER A 237 -1.18 16.18 -19.80
C SER A 237 -2.15 17.35 -19.65
N GLY A 238 -2.22 17.97 -18.45
CA GLY A 238 -3.17 19.02 -18.12
C GLY A 238 -4.63 18.55 -18.05
N GLU A 239 -4.89 17.24 -18.00
CA GLU A 239 -6.21 16.66 -17.78
C GLU A 239 -6.69 16.85 -16.33
N LEU A 240 -5.74 16.93 -15.39
CA LEU A 240 -5.98 17.25 -13.99
C LEU A 240 -5.16 18.50 -13.63
N GLU A 241 -5.79 19.45 -12.93
CA GLU A 241 -5.08 20.62 -12.42
C GLU A 241 -4.14 20.23 -11.27
N GLU A 242 -2.91 20.72 -11.33
CA GLU A 242 -1.96 20.61 -10.22
C GLU A 242 -2.37 21.57 -9.08
N GLU A 243 -3.36 21.18 -8.29
CA GLU A 243 -3.74 21.95 -7.10
C GLU A 243 -2.74 21.69 -5.97
N TRP A 244 -1.62 22.41 -5.95
CA TRP A 244 -0.82 22.58 -4.74
C TRP A 244 -1.51 23.61 -3.83
N PRO A 245 -1.57 23.43 -2.50
CA PRO A 245 -1.99 24.51 -1.62
C PRO A 245 -1.07 25.71 -1.88
N SER A 246 -1.64 26.80 -2.40
CA SER A 246 -0.93 28.06 -2.59
C SER A 246 -0.18 28.41 -1.30
N GLU A 247 0.99 29.02 -1.44
CA GLU A 247 1.95 29.35 -0.36
C GLU A 247 1.38 30.21 0.80
N ALA A 248 0.07 30.45 0.84
CA ALA A 248 -0.67 31.18 1.86
C ALA A 248 -0.69 30.52 3.26
N GLY A 249 0.14 29.52 3.54
CA GLY A 249 0.21 28.82 4.83
C GLY A 249 1.62 28.60 5.39
N PHE A 250 2.68 28.95 4.65
CA PHE A 250 4.04 28.93 5.16
C PHE A 250 4.43 30.35 5.58
N GLU A 251 3.75 30.87 6.60
CA GLU A 251 4.36 31.97 7.35
C GLU A 251 5.62 31.39 8.00
N GLY A 252 6.78 31.75 7.44
CA GLY A 252 8.06 31.52 8.08
C GLY A 252 8.01 31.98 9.53
N SER A 253 8.67 31.22 10.40
CA SER A 253 8.83 31.56 11.82
C SER A 253 9.22 33.05 11.93
N PRO A 254 8.70 33.81 12.92
CA PRO A 254 9.06 35.22 13.11
C PRO A 254 10.57 35.48 13.17
N GLU A 255 11.38 34.45 13.44
CA GLU A 255 12.85 34.52 13.44
C GLU A 255 13.46 34.61 12.03
N GLU A 256 12.92 33.92 11.01
CA GLU A 256 13.43 34.01 9.63
C GLU A 256 13.14 35.40 9.03
N ARG A 257 11.98 35.99 9.37
CA ARG A 257 11.59 37.34 8.93
C ARG A 257 12.53 38.45 9.44
N LYS A 258 13.17 38.24 10.59
CA LYS A 258 14.17 39.18 11.14
C LYS A 258 15.51 39.05 10.43
N GLN A 259 15.89 37.87 9.98
CA GLN A 259 17.14 37.64 9.26
C GLN A 259 17.09 38.25 7.85
N ASP A 260 15.95 38.14 7.16
CA ASP A 260 15.77 38.73 5.83
C ASP A 260 15.64 40.26 5.87
N GLN A 261 15.06 40.83 6.93
CA GLN A 261 15.02 42.29 7.12
C GLN A 261 16.39 42.88 7.48
N LEU A 262 17.31 42.09 8.04
CA LEU A 262 18.67 42.54 8.37
C LEU A 262 19.62 42.52 7.16
N LEU A 263 19.25 41.88 6.05
CA LEU A 263 20.10 41.71 4.87
C LEU A 263 19.78 42.69 3.71
N MET A 264 18.79 43.58 3.86
CA MET A 264 18.49 44.61 2.88
C MET A 264 19.35 45.86 3.15
N PRO A 265 20.24 46.28 2.23
CA PRO A 265 20.93 47.56 2.34
C PRO A 265 19.91 48.69 2.15
N SER A 266 19.90 49.65 3.06
CA SER A 266 19.07 50.85 2.93
C SER A 266 19.61 51.75 1.80
N GLU A 267 19.03 51.66 0.61
CA GLU A 267 19.17 52.73 -0.40
C GLU A 267 18.27 53.90 0.00
N SER A 268 18.86 54.86 0.72
CA SER A 268 18.28 56.18 0.92
C SER A 268 19.00 57.22 0.06
N ALA A 269 18.25 57.75 -0.90
CA ALA A 269 18.14 59.17 -1.27
C ALA A 269 19.41 60.01 -1.53
N SER A 270 19.58 60.40 -2.80
CA SER A 270 19.89 61.77 -3.28
C SER A 270 20.00 61.67 -4.81
N VAL A 271 19.42 62.52 -5.67
CA VAL A 271 19.58 63.96 -5.78
C VAL A 271 18.43 64.51 -6.64
N GLU A 272 17.66 65.46 -6.10
CA GLU A 272 17.02 66.50 -6.90
C GLU A 272 18.06 67.59 -7.22
N SER A 273 18.25 67.95 -8.49
CA SER A 273 18.71 69.31 -8.83
C SER A 273 18.32 69.73 -10.25
N LYS A 274 17.37 70.67 -10.30
CA LYS A 274 17.27 71.86 -11.18
C LYS A 274 18.22 71.95 -12.38
N CYS A 275 17.67 72.00 -13.61
CA CYS A 275 17.53 73.19 -14.48
C CYS A 275 17.09 72.76 -15.88
#